data_AF-A0A941VNA3-F1
#
_entry.id   AF-A0A941VNA3-F1
#
_cell.length_a   1.000
_cell.length_b   1.000
_cell.length_c   1.000
_cell.angle_alpha   90.00
_cell.angle_beta   90.00
_cell.angle_gamma   90.00
#
_symmetry.space_group_name_H-M   'P 1'
#
loop_
_entity.id
_entity.type
_entity.pdbx_description
1 polymer ?
#
loop_
_entity_poly.entity_id
_entity_poly.type
_entity_poly.pdbx_seq_one_letter_code
_entity_poly.pdbx_strand_id
1 'polypeptide(L)' 'MRYTKYFIPTYKEVPAEAEVISHQLMLRAGMIRKLTSGVY' A
#
# COMPACT_ATOMS: atom_id res chain seq x y z
N MET A 1 6.05 14.13 -14.91
CA MET A 1 5.09 14.02 -13.78
C MET A 1 5.90 14.20 -12.47
N ARG A 2 5.60 15.20 -11.62
CA ARG A 2 6.45 15.58 -10.46
C ARG A 2 5.95 14.91 -9.18
N TYR A 3 6.85 14.29 -8.41
CA TYR A 3 6.50 13.56 -7.17
C TYR A 3 5.65 14.40 -6.18
N THR A 4 5.99 15.67 -6.03
CA THR A 4 5.29 16.62 -5.15
C THR A 4 3.82 16.88 -5.51
N LYS A 5 3.39 16.51 -6.73
CA LYS A 5 2.01 16.68 -7.19
C LYS A 5 1.20 15.38 -7.17
N TYR A 6 1.80 14.27 -6.72
CA TYR A 6 1.11 12.99 -6.61
C TYR A 6 0.72 12.68 -5.17
N PHE A 7 -0.36 11.92 -5.05
CA PHE A 7 -0.74 11.28 -3.81
C PHE A 7 -0.18 9.85 -3.77
N ILE A 8 0.91 9.67 -3.01
CA ILE A 8 1.58 8.37 -2.82
C ILE A 8 1.82 8.17 -1.30
N PRO A 9 0.86 7.58 -0.56
CA PRO A 9 0.96 7.41 0.88
C PRO A 9 1.80 6.17 1.23
N THR A 10 3.13 6.32 1.22
CA THR A 10 4.03 5.20 1.53
C THR A 10 4.07 4.89 3.04
N TYR A 11 4.29 3.61 3.37
CA TYR A 11 4.43 3.15 4.76
C TYR A 11 5.87 2.73 5.08
N LYS A 12 6.35 3.10 6.27
CA LYS A 12 7.68 2.71 6.76
C LYS A 12 7.76 1.22 7.16
N GLU A 13 6.67 0.70 7.70
CA GLU A 13 6.56 -0.67 8.21
C GLU A 13 5.63 -1.51 7.33
N VAL A 14 5.82 -2.83 7.35
CA VAL A 14 4.93 -3.75 6.63
C VAL A 14 3.67 -3.92 7.49
N PRO A 15 2.45 -3.69 6.95
CA PRO A 15 1.22 -3.99 7.67
C PRO A 15 1.15 -5.48 8.02
N ALA A 16 0.85 -5.80 9.28
CA ALA A 16 0.84 -7.18 9.79
C ALA A 16 -0.20 -8.10 9.11
N GLU A 17 -1.22 -7.52 8.48
CA GLU A 17 -2.30 -8.25 7.79
C GLU A 17 -1.88 -8.84 6.44
N ALA A 18 -0.73 -8.44 5.88
CA ALA A 18 -0.29 -8.89 4.57
C ALA A 18 0.74 -10.01 4.69
N GLU A 19 0.33 -11.24 4.36
CA GLU A 19 1.22 -12.42 4.41
C GLU A 19 2.10 -12.56 3.16
N VAL A 20 1.56 -12.22 1.98
CA VAL A 20 2.27 -12.40 0.70
C VAL A 20 3.12 -11.16 0.37
N ILE A 21 4.36 -11.38 -0.08
CA ILE A 21 5.33 -10.31 -0.39
C ILE A 21 4.76 -9.29 -1.39
N SER A 22 4.07 -9.74 -2.44
CA SER A 22 3.45 -8.82 -3.41
C SER A 22 2.43 -7.89 -2.76
N HIS A 23 1.58 -8.42 -1.88
CA HIS A 23 0.60 -7.66 -1.12
C HIS A 23 1.28 -6.65 -0.17
N GLN A 24 2.31 -7.09 0.55
CA GLN A 24 3.11 -6.22 1.42
C GLN A 24 3.72 -5.04 0.66
N LEU A 25 4.28 -5.29 -0.53
CA LEU A 25 4.88 -4.25 -1.37
C LEU A 25 3.83 -3.28 -1.90
N MET A 26 2.69 -3.77 -2.39
CA MET A 26 1.61 -2.91 -2.89
C MET A 26 1.03 -2.00 -1.79
N LEU A 27 0.87 -2.52 -0.56
CA LEU A 27 0.46 -1.69 0.57
C LEU A 27 1.54 -0.65 0.92
N ARG A 28 2.81 -1.07 1.07
CA ARG A 28 3.90 -0.15 1.47
C ARG A 28 4.18 0.95 0.46
N ALA A 29 4.03 0.66 -0.82
CA ALA A 29 4.16 1.65 -1.89
C ALA A 29 2.96 2.60 -1.99
N GLY A 30 1.90 2.40 -1.18
CA GLY A 30 0.68 3.20 -1.24
C GLY A 30 -0.15 2.94 -2.50
N MET A 31 -0.03 1.75 -3.10
CA MET A 31 -0.70 1.40 -4.37
C MET A 31 -2.14 0.91 -4.18
N ILE A 32 -2.44 0.29 -3.03
CA ILE A 32 -3.77 -0.26 -2.70
C ILE A 32 -4.12 0.04 -1.24
N ARG A 33 -5.42 0.06 -0.90
CA ARG A 33 -5.88 0.27 0.48
C ARG A 33 -7.11 -0.58 0.79
N LYS A 34 -6.94 -1.58 1.66
CA LYS A 34 -8.04 -2.44 2.11
C LYS A 34 -9.22 -1.62 2.64
N LEU A 35 -10.40 -1.81 2.04
CA LEU A 35 -11.68 -1.25 2.49
C LEU A 35 -12.44 -2.26 3.35
N THR A 36 -12.49 -3.52 2.91
CA THR A 36 -13.08 -4.65 3.64
C THR A 36 -12.37 -5.96 3.24
N SER A 37 -12.77 -7.10 3.81
CA SER A 37 -12.15 -8.39 3.50
C SER A 37 -12.22 -8.69 2.00
N GLY A 38 -11.07 -8.89 1.36
CA GLY A 38 -10.97 -9.13 -0.08
C GLY A 38 -11.23 -7.93 -0.99
N VAL A 39 -11.48 -6.73 -0.43
CA VAL A 39 -11.76 -5.51 -1.20
C VAL A 39 -10.74 -4.43 -0.83
N TYR A 40 -10.09 -3.87 -1.84
CA TYR A 40 -9.00 -2.91 -1.75
C TYR A 40 -9.29 -1.64 -2.56
#